data_AF-A0A9D2SWY0-F1
#
_entry.id   AF-A0A9D2SWY0-F1
#
_cell.length_a   1.000
_cell.length_b   1.000
_cell.length_c   1.000
_cell.angle_alpha   90.00
_cell.angle_beta   90.00
_cell.angle_gamma   90.00
#
_symmetry.space_group_name_H-M   'P 1'
#
loop_
_entity.id
_entity.type
_entity.pdbx_description
1 polymer ?
#
loop_
_entity_poly.entity_id
_entity_poly.type
_entity_poly.pdbx_seq_one_letter_code
_entity_poly.pdbx_strand_id
1 'polypeptide(L)'
;MLIQIDGTPFDWIGNGEMWTLHLAVDDATTGPLAGCFMPTERQLGYCYAMYDILTKYGIPMSLYSDKHTIFRSSKEGNLTQFGQMMADLGIEMIFANSPQAKGDIERYNGTVQRRLPNDIIRFGIHDYDTLNRW
;
A
#
# COMPACT_ATOMS: atom_id res chain seq x y z
N MET A 1 -15.12 2.11 6.92
CA MET A 1 -14.43 1.73 5.66
C MET A 1 -13.40 0.66 5.98
N LEU A 2 -13.38 -0.43 5.21
CA LEU A 2 -12.33 -1.46 5.24
C LEU A 2 -11.36 -1.15 4.10
N ILE A 3 -10.08 -1.06 4.40
CA ILE A 3 -9.04 -0.76 3.41
C ILE A 3 -8.09 -1.94 3.30
N GLN A 4 -7.85 -2.41 2.08
CA GLN A 4 -6.79 -3.36 1.77
C GLN A 4 -5.51 -2.61 1.47
N ILE A 5 -4.38 -3.03 2.05
CA ILE A 5 -3.06 -2.45 1.79
C ILE A 5 -2.08 -3.53 1.32
N ASP A 6 -1.25 -3.19 0.34
CA ASP A 6 -0.21 -4.08 -0.17
C ASP A 6 0.96 -3.31 -0.77
N GLY A 7 2.13 -3.94 -0.76
CA GLY A 7 3.36 -3.43 -1.33
C GLY A 7 3.74 -4.23 -2.57
N THR A 8 3.72 -3.59 -3.73
CA THR A 8 4.00 -4.22 -5.02
C THR A 8 5.33 -3.74 -5.60
N PRO A 9 6.41 -4.53 -5.49
CA PRO A 9 7.67 -4.26 -6.20
C PRO A 9 7.51 -4.52 -7.70
N PHE A 10 7.95 -3.58 -8.52
CA PHE A 10 7.91 -3.69 -9.98
C PHE A 10 8.97 -2.81 -10.66
N ASP A 11 9.35 -3.16 -11.89
CA ASP A 11 10.20 -2.33 -12.76
C ASP A 11 9.30 -1.34 -13.52
N TRP A 12 9.01 -0.22 -12.88
CA TRP A 12 8.02 0.74 -13.35
C TRP A 12 8.45 1.50 -14.61
N ILE A 13 9.75 1.57 -14.87
CA ILE A 13 10.34 2.32 -15.99
C ILE A 13 11.03 1.43 -17.03
N GLY A 14 11.13 0.12 -16.79
CA GLY A 14 11.68 -0.85 -17.73
C GLY A 14 13.21 -0.83 -17.85
N ASN A 15 13.92 -0.35 -16.82
CA ASN A 15 15.38 -0.24 -16.81
C ASN A 15 16.06 -1.27 -15.88
N GLY A 16 15.31 -2.18 -15.28
CA GLY A 16 15.77 -3.18 -14.31
C GLY A 16 15.81 -2.68 -12.86
N GLU A 17 15.50 -1.40 -12.61
CA GLU A 17 15.39 -0.85 -11.25
C GLU A 17 13.98 -1.12 -10.69
N MET A 18 13.94 -1.71 -9.49
CA MET A 18 12.68 -2.07 -8.85
C MET A 18 12.30 -1.03 -7.80
N TRP A 19 11.06 -0.54 -7.86
CA TRP A 19 10.45 0.26 -6.80
C TRP A 19 9.18 -0.40 -6.30
N THR A 20 8.82 -0.16 -5.05
CA THR A 20 7.60 -0.67 -4.44
C THR A 20 6.53 0.40 -4.37
N LEU A 21 5.39 0.14 -4.99
CA LEU A 21 4.16 0.91 -4.77
C LEU A 21 3.45 0.35 -3.54
N HIS A 22 3.31 1.17 -2.50
CA HIS A 22 2.46 0.92 -1.34
C HIS A 22 1.07 1.43 -1.70
N LEU A 23 0.17 0.52 -1.99
CA LEU A 23 -1.18 0.83 -2.45
C LEU A 23 -2.18 0.58 -1.32
N ALA A 24 -3.17 1.45 -1.23
CA ALA A 24 -4.34 1.27 -0.38
C ALA A 24 -5.62 1.35 -1.23
N VAL A 25 -6.50 0.37 -1.08
CA VAL A 25 -7.73 0.22 -1.87
C VAL A 25 -8.92 0.06 -0.93
N ASP A 26 -10.02 0.74 -1.21
CA ASP A 26 -11.28 0.50 -0.50
C ASP A 26 -11.89 -0.82 -0.96
N ASP A 27 -12.14 -1.73 -0.03
CA ASP A 27 -12.72 -3.05 -0.29
C ASP A 27 -14.11 -2.94 -0.95
N ALA A 28 -14.93 -1.96 -0.54
CA ALA A 28 -16.30 -1.85 -1.00
C ALA A 28 -16.42 -1.29 -2.42
N THR A 29 -15.58 -0.33 -2.78
CA THR A 29 -15.62 0.33 -4.11
C THR A 29 -14.56 -0.19 -5.08
N THR A 30 -13.57 -0.95 -4.58
CA THR A 30 -12.39 -1.41 -5.32
C THR A 30 -11.56 -0.27 -5.95
N GLY A 31 -11.76 0.95 -5.47
CA GLY A 31 -11.04 2.15 -5.91
C GLY A 31 -9.78 2.41 -5.09
N PRO A 32 -8.71 2.96 -5.71
CA PRO A 32 -7.51 3.32 -4.98
C PRO A 32 -7.80 4.53 -4.08
N LEU A 33 -7.37 4.46 -2.83
CA LEU A 33 -7.47 5.56 -1.89
C LEU A 33 -6.15 6.33 -1.76
N ALA A 34 -5.04 5.61 -1.79
CA ALA A 34 -3.70 6.19 -1.70
C ALA A 34 -2.66 5.28 -2.37
N GLY A 35 -1.58 5.89 -2.83
CA GLY A 35 -0.42 5.21 -3.40
C GLY A 35 0.86 5.95 -3.04
N CYS A 36 1.89 5.23 -2.61
CA CYS A 36 3.21 5.81 -2.32
C CYS A 36 4.33 4.89 -2.81
N PHE A 37 5.16 5.41 -3.70
CA PHE A 37 6.37 4.73 -4.16
C PHE A 37 7.53 4.89 -3.19
N MET A 38 8.24 3.80 -2.97
CA MET A 38 9.48 3.73 -2.19
C MET A 38 10.50 2.83 -2.89
N PRO A 39 11.81 3.00 -2.64
CA PRO A 39 12.85 2.13 -3.23
C PRO A 39 12.65 0.64 -2.92
N THR A 40 12.12 0.32 -1.74
CA THR A 40 11.73 -1.05 -1.37
C THR A 40 10.46 -0.99 -0.53
N GLU A 41 9.84 -2.14 -0.29
CA GLU A 41 8.75 -2.24 0.66
C GLU A 41 9.24 -1.92 2.08
N ARG A 42 8.60 -0.93 2.73
CA ARG A 42 8.99 -0.44 4.05
C ARG A 42 7.78 0.14 4.79
N GLN A 43 7.83 0.08 6.11
CA GLN A 43 6.81 0.66 7.00
C GLN A 43 6.46 2.12 6.63
N LEU A 44 7.45 2.93 6.27
CA LEU A 44 7.26 4.34 5.97
C LEU A 44 6.33 4.58 4.77
N GLY A 45 6.35 3.72 3.75
CA GLY A 45 5.42 3.82 2.62
C GLY A 45 3.95 3.63 3.05
N TYR A 46 3.71 2.70 3.97
CA TYR A 46 2.39 2.51 4.58
C TYR A 46 1.99 3.70 5.47
N CYS A 47 2.93 4.31 6.21
CA CYS A 47 2.64 5.52 6.98
C CYS A 47 2.17 6.68 6.09
N TYR A 48 2.83 6.89 4.94
CA TYR A 48 2.41 7.93 3.99
C TYR A 48 1.03 7.64 3.39
N ALA A 49 0.79 6.40 2.96
CA ALA A 49 -0.53 6.01 2.45
C ALA A 49 -1.62 6.22 3.51
N MET A 50 -1.36 5.88 4.77
CA MET A 50 -2.28 6.12 5.87
C MET A 50 -2.50 7.60 6.16
N TYR A 51 -1.45 8.42 6.12
CA TYR A 51 -1.60 9.87 6.28
C TYR A 51 -2.54 10.46 5.22
N ASP A 52 -2.37 10.06 3.96
CA ASP A 52 -3.24 10.47 2.85
C ASP A 52 -4.69 10.03 3.06
N ILE A 53 -4.90 8.79 3.52
CA ILE A 53 -6.24 8.28 3.81
C ILE A 53 -6.90 9.08 4.93
N LEU A 54 -6.19 9.26 6.05
CA LEU A 54 -6.71 9.93 7.23
C LEU A 54 -7.08 11.39 6.94
N THR A 55 -6.30 12.07 6.10
CA THR A 55 -6.53 13.47 5.74
C THR A 55 -7.67 13.64 4.74
N LYS A 56 -7.83 12.72 3.77
CA LYS A 56 -8.82 12.83 2.69
C LYS A 56 -10.17 12.18 3.01
N TYR A 57 -10.15 11.05 3.73
CA TYR A 57 -11.32 10.19 3.96
C TYR A 57 -11.64 9.95 5.43
N GLY A 58 -10.78 10.39 6.35
CA GLY A 58 -10.93 10.19 7.79
C GLY A 58 -10.44 8.82 8.27
N ILE A 59 -10.77 8.47 9.51
CA ILE A 59 -10.30 7.25 10.17
C ILE A 59 -11.07 6.02 9.65
N PRO A 60 -10.41 5.04 9.01
CA PRO A 60 -11.06 3.80 8.60
C PRO A 60 -11.39 2.93 9.82
N MET A 61 -12.29 1.96 9.64
CA MET A 61 -12.61 1.01 10.72
C MET A 61 -11.52 -0.05 10.85
N SER A 62 -11.01 -0.52 9.73
CA SER A 62 -10.05 -1.61 9.70
C SER A 62 -9.14 -1.57 8.48
N LEU A 63 -7.95 -2.14 8.64
CA LEU A 63 -6.96 -2.36 7.60
C LEU A 63 -6.75 -3.85 7.40
N TYR A 64 -6.71 -4.28 6.14
CA TYR A 64 -6.44 -5.65 5.75
C TYR A 64 -5.08 -5.75 5.07
N SER A 65 -4.21 -6.65 5.55
CA SER A 65 -2.86 -6.87 5.01
C SER A 65 -2.45 -8.34 5.04
N ASP A 66 -1.67 -8.77 4.04
CA ASP A 66 -1.15 -10.14 3.90
C ASP A 66 0.14 -10.38 4.72
N LYS A 67 0.89 -9.32 5.03
CA LYS A 67 2.25 -9.49 5.58
C LYS A 67 2.24 -9.43 7.10
N HIS A 68 2.65 -10.51 7.74
CA HIS A 68 2.79 -10.54 9.19
C HIS A 68 4.00 -9.74 9.71
N THR A 69 5.10 -9.62 8.96
CA THR A 69 6.39 -9.12 9.49
C THR A 69 6.56 -7.61 9.53
N ILE A 70 5.89 -6.85 8.66
CA ILE A 70 5.91 -5.36 8.72
C ILE A 70 4.94 -4.83 9.78
N PHE A 71 3.95 -5.65 10.17
CA PHE A 71 2.84 -5.22 11.01
C PHE A 71 2.81 -5.91 12.38
N ARG A 72 3.45 -7.08 12.54
CA ARG A 72 3.74 -7.75 13.82
C ARG A 72 5.24 -8.00 14.00
N SER A 73 5.77 -7.70 15.20
CA SER A 73 7.16 -7.98 15.53
C SER A 73 7.40 -9.49 15.65
N SER A 74 8.51 -9.97 15.08
CA SER A 74 8.98 -11.37 15.24
C SER A 74 9.35 -11.71 16.69
N LYS A 75 9.57 -10.70 17.55
CA LYS A 75 9.85 -10.89 18.97
C LYS A 75 8.58 -10.57 19.77
N GLU A 76 8.06 -11.59 20.45
CA GLU A 76 7.22 -11.48 21.65
C GLU A 76 5.77 -10.97 21.47
N GLY A 77 5.15 -11.16 20.30
CA GLY A 77 3.70 -10.89 20.15
C GLY A 77 3.31 -9.41 20.22
N ASN A 78 4.29 -8.51 20.27
CA ASN A 78 4.07 -7.07 20.30
C ASN A 78 3.80 -6.51 18.89
N LEU A 79 2.94 -5.50 18.82
CA LEU A 79 2.68 -4.75 17.58
C LEU A 79 3.97 -4.06 17.12
N THR A 80 4.13 -3.92 15.80
CA THR A 80 5.13 -3.00 15.25
C THR A 80 4.77 -1.56 15.58
N GLN A 81 5.69 -0.61 15.38
CA GLN A 81 5.36 0.81 15.57
C GLN A 81 4.15 1.23 14.71
N PHE A 82 4.08 0.76 13.47
CA PHE A 82 2.89 1.00 12.64
C PHE A 82 1.64 0.36 13.24
N GLY A 83 1.75 -0.88 13.70
CA GLY A 83 0.63 -1.55 14.35
C GLY A 83 0.13 -0.84 15.60
N GLN A 84 1.05 -0.30 16.42
CA GLN A 84 0.69 0.53 17.57
C GLN A 84 0.00 1.82 17.15
N MET A 85 0.50 2.51 16.13
CA MET A 85 -0.15 3.71 15.59
C MET A 85 -1.59 3.42 15.13
N MET A 86 -1.82 2.29 14.47
CA MET A 86 -3.17 1.90 14.04
C MET A 86 -4.08 1.62 15.24
N ALA A 87 -3.57 0.91 16.25
CA ALA A 87 -4.32 0.64 17.48
C ALA A 87 -4.67 1.92 18.24
N ASP A 88 -3.74 2.87 18.35
CA ASP A 88 -3.95 4.17 19.01
C ASP A 88 -5.01 5.01 18.29
N LEU A 89 -5.12 4.87 16.97
CA LEU A 89 -6.17 5.49 16.14
C LEU A 89 -7.51 4.73 16.18
N GLY A 90 -7.59 3.60 16.88
CA GLY A 90 -8.78 2.75 16.95
C GLY A 90 -9.03 1.96 15.66
N ILE A 91 -8.01 1.78 14.82
CA ILE A 91 -8.09 1.05 13.55
C ILE A 91 -7.74 -0.41 13.79
N GLU A 92 -8.67 -1.32 13.48
CA GLU A 92 -8.44 -2.76 13.61
C GLU A 92 -7.56 -3.28 12.46
N MET A 93 -6.42 -3.90 12.77
CA MET A 93 -5.60 -4.58 11.77
C MET A 93 -6.00 -6.05 11.62
N ILE A 94 -6.49 -6.40 10.44
CA ILE A 94 -6.86 -7.75 10.03
C ILE A 94 -5.74 -8.31 9.17
N PHE A 95 -5.23 -9.49 9.55
CA PHE A 95 -4.18 -10.18 8.82
C PHE A 95 -4.76 -11.34 8.03
N ALA A 96 -4.40 -11.44 6.75
CA ALA A 96 -4.85 -12.51 5.90
C ALA A 96 -4.34 -13.87 6.40
N ASN A 97 -5.25 -14.80 6.66
CA ASN A 97 -4.95 -16.23 6.79
C ASN A 97 -5.32 -17.00 5.50
N SER A 98 -5.97 -16.34 4.53
CA SER A 98 -6.37 -16.99 3.27
C SER A 98 -6.35 -16.02 2.06
N PRO A 99 -6.14 -16.54 0.83
CA PRO A 99 -5.99 -15.72 -0.38
C PRO A 99 -7.26 -15.00 -0.84
N GLN A 100 -8.45 -15.42 -0.39
CA GLN A 100 -9.72 -14.94 -0.96
C GLN A 100 -9.95 -13.43 -0.82
N ALA A 101 -9.56 -12.81 0.29
CA ALA A 101 -9.72 -11.37 0.50
C ALA A 101 -8.57 -10.54 -0.10
N LYS A 102 -7.57 -11.18 -0.70
CA LYS A 102 -6.46 -10.51 -1.38
C LYS A 102 -6.73 -10.26 -2.87
N GLY A 103 -7.81 -10.81 -3.41
CA GLY A 103 -8.11 -10.78 -4.85
C GLY A 103 -8.34 -9.37 -5.41
N ASP A 104 -8.90 -8.44 -4.64
CA ASP A 104 -9.19 -7.08 -5.13
C ASP A 104 -7.94 -6.23 -5.25
N ILE A 105 -7.10 -6.19 -4.20
CA ILE A 105 -5.84 -5.46 -4.27
C ILE A 105 -4.87 -6.08 -5.28
N GLU A 106 -4.79 -7.41 -5.40
CA GLU A 106 -3.96 -8.06 -6.43
C GLU A 106 -4.45 -7.75 -7.85
N ARG A 107 -5.78 -7.72 -8.07
CA ARG A 107 -6.36 -7.29 -9.35
C ARG A 107 -6.00 -5.84 -9.65
N TYR A 108 -6.03 -4.97 -8.63
CA TYR A 108 -5.67 -3.57 -8.79
C TYR A 108 -4.17 -3.40 -9.08
N ASN A 109 -3.30 -4.08 -8.34
CA ASN A 109 -1.85 -4.12 -8.59
C ASN A 109 -1.55 -4.53 -10.04
N GLY A 110 -2.17 -5.61 -10.52
CA GLY A 110 -2.02 -6.04 -11.91
C GLY A 110 -2.57 -5.06 -12.94
N THR A 111 -3.53 -4.20 -12.57
CA THR A 111 -4.04 -3.13 -13.43
C THR A 111 -3.05 -1.97 -13.49
N VAL A 112 -2.52 -1.54 -12.34
CA VAL A 112 -1.53 -0.45 -12.25
C VAL A 112 -0.24 -0.83 -12.96
N GLN A 113 0.27 -2.05 -12.76
CA GLN A 113 1.46 -2.57 -13.47
C GLN A 113 1.31 -2.61 -15.00
N ARG A 114 0.08 -2.71 -15.52
CA ARG A 114 -0.18 -2.71 -16.97
C ARG A 114 -0.37 -1.31 -17.54
N ARG A 115 -0.91 -0.38 -16.76
CA ARG A 115 -1.32 0.95 -17.24
C ARG A 115 -0.29 2.03 -16.93
N LEU A 116 0.17 2.08 -15.69
CA LEU A 116 1.03 3.16 -15.21
C LEU A 116 2.37 3.26 -15.94
N PRO A 117 3.04 2.15 -16.33
CA PRO A 117 4.26 2.26 -17.15
C PRO A 117 4.05 3.01 -18.47
N ASN A 118 2.88 2.88 -19.11
CA ASN A 118 2.58 3.62 -20.33
C ASN A 118 2.45 5.12 -20.05
N ASP A 119 1.82 5.49 -18.93
CA ASP A 119 1.68 6.89 -18.53
C ASP A 119 3.03 7.49 -18.11
N ILE A 120 3.85 6.73 -17.38
CA ILE A 120 5.23 7.12 -17.03
C ILE A 120 6.02 7.49 -18.29
N ILE A 121 6.00 6.62 -19.30
CA ILE A 121 6.65 6.89 -20.59
C ILE A 121 6.03 8.11 -21.26
N ARG A 122 4.70 8.20 -21.31
CA ARG A 122 3.97 9.30 -21.95
C ARG A 122 4.30 10.66 -21.34
N PHE A 123 4.47 10.72 -20.03
CA PHE A 123 4.75 11.96 -19.30
C PHE A 123 6.24 12.20 -19.05
N GLY A 124 7.12 11.30 -19.51
CA GLY A 124 8.57 11.45 -19.37
C GLY A 124 9.04 11.43 -17.91
N ILE A 125 8.43 10.59 -17.07
CA ILE A 125 8.81 10.47 -15.67
C ILE A 125 9.93 9.42 -15.55
N HIS A 126 10.95 9.70 -14.73
CA HIS A 126 12.16 8.89 -14.66
C HIS A 126 12.51 8.39 -13.25
N ASP A 127 11.78 8.82 -12.24
CA ASP A 127 12.05 8.51 -10.84
C ASP A 127 10.76 8.46 -10.03
N TYR A 128 10.82 7.75 -8.91
CA TYR A 128 9.65 7.57 -8.05
C TYR A 128 9.27 8.82 -7.26
N ASP A 129 10.19 9.76 -7.00
CA ASP A 129 9.89 10.99 -6.28
C ASP A 129 9.00 11.90 -7.12
N THR A 130 9.23 11.95 -8.43
CA THR A 130 8.39 12.62 -9.41
C THR A 130 7.02 11.93 -9.51
N LEU A 131 6.97 10.59 -9.54
CA LEU A 131 5.70 9.85 -9.54
C LEU A 131 4.85 10.13 -8.30
N ASN A 132 5.48 10.24 -7.12
CA ASN A 132 4.78 10.52 -5.87
C ASN A 132 4.13 11.92 -5.82
N ARG A 133 4.53 12.84 -6.70
CA ARG A 133 4.00 14.21 -6.76
C ARG A 133 2.91 14.40 -7.81
N TRP A 134 2.74 13.42 -8.69
CA TRP A 134 1.82 13.44 -9.81
C TRP A 134 0.42 12.99 -9.38
#